data_AF-A0A9Q7ZR58-F1
#
_entry.id   AF-A0A9Q7ZR58-F1
#
_cell.length_a   1.000
_cell.length_b   1.000
_cell.length_c   1.000
_cell.angle_alpha   90.00
_cell.angle_beta   90.00
_cell.angle_gamma   90.00
#
_symmetry.space_group_name_H-M   'P 1'
#
loop_
_entity.id
_entity.type
_entity.pdbx_description
1 polymer ?
#
loop_
_entity_poly.entity_id
_entity_poly.type
_entity_poly.pdbx_seq_one_letter_code
_entity_poly.pdbx_strand_id
1 'polypeptide(L)'
;MTILCKTCGTSYDDTHGAITHCKICEDERQYVPVTGQSWIDPAALHATHTNKWLQHERSLLSIQTVPRFAINQRAFLLRTPQGNVLWDCIANLDPATQTLITALGGLSAIAISHPHYYSTMQDWAAAFDAPIYLHADDRQWIMRDSPSIRLWEGDVHKLLPTVTLLRLGGHFAGGVLCILMMGRG
;
A
#
# COMPACT_ATOMS: atom_id res chain seq x y z
N MET A 1 -3.97 -18.62 4.75
CA MET A 1 -3.28 -18.56 3.44
C MET A 1 -3.65 -17.22 2.83
N THR A 2 -2.69 -16.46 2.30
CA THR A 2 -2.99 -15.14 1.73
C THR A 2 -3.42 -15.28 0.27
N ILE A 3 -4.54 -14.65 -0.11
CA ILE A 3 -4.94 -14.53 -1.52
C ILE A 3 -5.16 -13.06 -1.89
N LEU A 4 -4.98 -12.75 -3.17
CA LEU A 4 -5.14 -11.39 -3.71
C LEU A 4 -6.32 -11.36 -4.68
N CYS A 5 -7.18 -10.36 -4.55
CA CYS A 5 -8.19 -10.08 -5.57
C CYS A 5 -7.50 -9.62 -6.85
N LYS A 6 -7.69 -10.33 -7.97
CA LYS A 6 -7.09 -9.97 -9.26
C LYS A 6 -7.57 -8.61 -9.79
N THR A 7 -8.75 -8.14 -9.37
CA THR A 7 -9.33 -6.88 -9.81
C THR A 7 -8.71 -5.68 -9.10
N CYS A 8 -8.68 -5.68 -7.77
CA CYS A 8 -8.25 -4.51 -6.97
C CYS A 8 -6.92 -4.68 -6.24
N GLY A 9 -6.34 -5.89 -6.20
CA GLY A 9 -5.06 -6.16 -5.55
C GLY A 9 -5.12 -6.25 -4.02
N THR A 10 -6.29 -6.05 -3.41
CA THR A 10 -6.47 -6.22 -1.96
C THR A 10 -6.19 -7.66 -1.55
N SER A 11 -5.40 -7.82 -0.49
CA SER A 11 -5.09 -9.12 0.08
C SER A 11 -6.05 -9.51 1.21
N TYR A 12 -6.38 -10.79 1.28
CA TYR A 12 -7.26 -11.38 2.29
C TYR A 12 -6.55 -12.56 2.97
N ASP A 13 -6.90 -12.81 4.22
CA ASP A 13 -6.55 -14.06 4.90
C ASP A 13 -7.66 -15.10 4.67
N ASP A 14 -7.33 -16.12 3.91
CA ASP A 14 -8.19 -17.26 3.54
C ASP A 14 -8.01 -18.46 4.49
N THR A 15 -7.31 -18.30 5.63
CA THR A 15 -7.04 -19.41 6.57
C THR A 15 -8.33 -20.02 7.16
N HIS A 16 -9.38 -19.22 7.36
CA HIS A 16 -10.56 -19.62 8.14
C HIS A 16 -11.83 -19.83 7.30
N GLY A 17 -11.75 -19.75 5.98
CA GLY A 17 -12.89 -19.97 5.09
C GLY A 17 -12.66 -19.34 3.74
N ALA A 18 -13.27 -19.93 2.70
CA ALA A 18 -13.09 -19.53 1.32
C ALA A 18 -13.61 -18.10 1.09
N ILE A 19 -12.69 -17.16 0.88
CA ILE A 19 -13.00 -15.80 0.47
C ILE A 19 -13.52 -15.84 -0.97
N THR A 20 -14.82 -15.63 -1.11
CA THR A 20 -15.53 -15.63 -2.39
C THR A 20 -15.93 -14.23 -2.84
N HIS A 21 -15.95 -13.27 -1.90
CA HIS A 21 -16.37 -11.89 -2.11
C HIS A 21 -15.29 -10.90 -1.62
N CYS A 22 -14.85 -10.04 -2.51
CA CYS A 22 -13.96 -8.93 -2.26
C CYS A 22 -14.78 -7.69 -1.85
N LYS A 23 -14.82 -7.40 -0.56
CA LYS A 23 -15.52 -6.24 0.02
C LYS A 23 -15.12 -4.92 -0.65
N ILE A 24 -13.87 -4.77 -1.07
CA ILE A 24 -13.38 -3.58 -1.78
C ILE A 24 -13.95 -3.47 -3.20
N CYS A 25 -14.17 -4.59 -3.90
CA CYS A 25 -14.76 -4.57 -5.25
C CYS A 25 -16.28 -4.43 -5.24
N GLU A 26 -16.94 -4.85 -4.15
CA GLU A 26 -18.38 -4.72 -3.96
C GLU A 26 -18.81 -3.32 -3.48
N ASP A 27 -17.84 -2.52 -3.03
CA ASP A 27 -18.06 -1.12 -2.76
C ASP A 27 -18.26 -0.32 -4.06
N GLU A 28 -19.18 0.65 -4.03
CA GLU A 28 -19.59 1.45 -5.20
C GLU A 28 -18.45 2.24 -5.86
N ARG A 29 -17.36 2.49 -5.11
CA ARG A 29 -16.16 3.18 -5.61
C ARG A 29 -15.26 2.27 -6.43
N GLN A 30 -15.59 1.00 -6.52
CA GLN A 30 -14.93 0.00 -7.33
C GLN A 30 -15.98 -0.81 -8.10
N TYR A 31 -15.57 -1.97 -8.62
CA TYR A 31 -16.46 -2.81 -9.41
C TYR A 31 -16.10 -4.29 -9.23
N VAL A 32 -17.14 -5.12 -9.33
CA VAL A 32 -17.00 -6.55 -9.61
C VAL A 32 -16.96 -6.74 -11.13
N PRO A 33 -15.94 -7.41 -11.69
CA PRO A 33 -15.90 -7.67 -13.12
C PRO A 33 -17.12 -8.46 -13.60
N VAL A 34 -17.56 -8.24 -14.83
CA VAL A 34 -18.68 -8.98 -15.45
C VAL A 34 -18.44 -10.49 -15.51
N THR A 35 -17.16 -10.90 -15.55
CA THR A 35 -16.73 -12.31 -15.51
C THR A 35 -16.74 -12.91 -14.09
N GLY A 36 -17.14 -12.13 -13.09
CA GLY A 36 -17.05 -12.48 -11.67
C GLY A 36 -15.69 -12.16 -11.04
N GLN A 37 -15.59 -12.44 -9.74
CA GLN A 37 -14.36 -12.26 -8.99
C GLN A 37 -13.36 -13.40 -9.23
N SER A 38 -12.08 -13.04 -9.22
CA SER A 38 -11.01 -14.00 -9.37
C SER A 38 -9.85 -13.66 -8.45
N TRP A 39 -9.11 -14.69 -8.07
CA TRP A 39 -8.09 -14.64 -7.03
C TRP A 39 -6.75 -15.13 -7.56
N ILE A 40 -5.65 -14.66 -6.98
CA ILE A 40 -4.29 -15.11 -7.26
C ILE A 40 -3.52 -15.25 -5.96
N ASP A 41 -2.65 -16.25 -5.90
CA ASP A 41 -1.68 -16.41 -4.81
C ASP A 41 -0.51 -15.42 -5.00
N PRO A 42 0.03 -14.81 -3.93
CA PRO A 42 1.18 -13.90 -4.01
C PRO A 42 2.39 -14.48 -4.76
N ALA A 43 2.76 -15.75 -4.55
CA ALA A 43 3.90 -16.36 -5.22
C ALA A 43 3.69 -16.46 -6.74
N ALA A 44 2.46 -16.73 -7.19
CA ALA A 44 2.12 -16.73 -8.61
C ALA A 44 2.20 -15.31 -9.22
N LEU A 45 1.85 -14.27 -8.46
CA LEU A 45 2.05 -12.89 -8.87
C LEU A 45 3.55 -12.58 -9.03
N HIS A 46 4.36 -12.88 -8.02
CA HIS A 46 5.82 -12.65 -8.04
C HIS A 46 6.53 -13.39 -9.17
N ALA A 47 6.07 -14.59 -9.53
CA ALA A 47 6.66 -15.39 -10.60
C ALA A 47 6.43 -14.82 -12.01
N THR A 48 5.41 -13.98 -12.18
CA THR A 48 4.96 -13.50 -13.49
C THR A 48 5.06 -11.99 -13.67
N HIS A 49 5.34 -11.26 -12.59
CA HIS A 49 5.38 -9.80 -12.56
C HIS A 49 6.65 -9.31 -11.87
N THR A 50 7.13 -8.16 -12.32
CA THR A 50 8.17 -7.41 -11.61
C THR A 50 7.71 -5.97 -11.35
N ASN A 51 8.47 -5.18 -10.63
CA ASN A 51 8.21 -3.76 -10.47
C ASN A 51 9.15 -2.92 -11.33
N LYS A 52 8.58 -2.02 -12.13
CA LYS A 52 9.34 -0.93 -12.76
C LYS A 52 9.48 0.23 -11.78
N TRP A 53 10.59 0.93 -11.92
CA TRP A 53 10.95 2.08 -11.10
C TRP A 53 11.13 3.32 -11.98
N LEU A 54 10.66 4.46 -11.50
CA LEU A 54 10.90 5.76 -12.12
C LEU A 54 11.32 6.75 -11.06
N GLN A 55 12.45 7.41 -11.26
CA GLN A 55 12.90 8.51 -10.42
C GLN A 55 12.28 9.81 -10.94
N HIS A 56 11.43 10.44 -10.12
CA HIS A 56 10.82 11.74 -10.43
C HIS A 56 11.72 12.87 -9.96
N GLU A 57 12.31 12.71 -8.77
CA GLU A 57 13.25 13.64 -8.15
C GLU A 57 14.33 12.88 -7.38
N ARG A 58 15.36 13.58 -6.88
CA ARG A 58 16.42 12.95 -6.05
C ARG A 58 15.86 12.16 -4.86
N SER A 59 14.80 12.65 -4.26
CA SER A 59 14.14 12.07 -3.07
C SER A 59 12.81 11.37 -3.37
N LEU A 60 12.41 11.22 -4.65
CA LEU A 60 11.12 10.66 -5.02
C LEU A 60 11.24 9.62 -6.13
N LEU A 61 10.95 8.37 -5.79
CA LEU A 61 10.84 7.28 -6.75
C LEU A 61 9.42 6.73 -6.76
N SER A 62 8.91 6.31 -7.92
CA SER A 62 7.66 5.55 -8.01
C SER A 62 7.91 4.10 -8.38
N ILE A 63 7.09 3.22 -7.83
CA ILE A 63 7.11 1.77 -8.03
C ILE A 63 5.77 1.36 -8.65
N GLN A 64 5.82 0.62 -9.75
CA GLN A 64 4.61 0.10 -10.40
C GLN A 64 4.85 -1.31 -10.92
N THR A 65 3.88 -2.19 -10.73
CA THR A 65 3.95 -3.58 -11.20
C THR A 65 3.79 -3.67 -12.73
N VAL A 66 4.63 -4.49 -13.36
CA VAL A 66 4.61 -4.82 -14.79
C VAL A 66 4.72 -6.35 -14.99
N PRO A 67 3.88 -6.98 -15.83
CA PRO A 67 2.71 -6.43 -16.52
C PRO A 67 1.67 -5.76 -15.61
N ARG A 68 0.68 -5.06 -16.16
CA ARG A 68 -0.36 -4.41 -15.34
C ARG A 68 -1.08 -5.45 -14.47
N PHE A 69 -1.09 -5.24 -13.17
CA PHE A 69 -1.88 -6.02 -12.22
C PHE A 69 -2.98 -5.16 -11.57
N ALA A 70 -4.15 -5.76 -11.36
CA ALA A 70 -5.30 -5.13 -10.71
C ALA A 70 -5.64 -3.75 -11.32
N ILE A 71 -5.99 -2.78 -10.47
CA ILE A 71 -6.29 -1.39 -10.85
C ILE A 71 -5.03 -0.55 -11.19
N ASN A 72 -3.91 -1.20 -11.53
CA ASN A 72 -2.66 -0.56 -11.97
C ASN A 72 -2.08 0.44 -10.95
N GLN A 73 -2.09 0.04 -9.68
CA GLN A 73 -1.59 0.85 -8.57
C GLN A 73 -0.14 1.31 -8.80
N ARG A 74 0.20 2.43 -8.17
CA ARG A 74 1.55 2.99 -8.13
C ARG A 74 1.81 3.50 -6.72
N ALA A 75 2.90 3.01 -6.12
CA ALA A 75 3.39 3.50 -4.83
C ALA A 75 4.58 4.44 -5.05
N PHE A 76 4.92 5.21 -4.03
CA PHE A 76 6.05 6.12 -4.03
C PHE A 76 6.98 5.87 -2.84
N LEU A 77 8.28 5.82 -3.11
CA LEU A 77 9.32 5.83 -2.08
C LEU A 77 9.80 7.28 -1.89
N LEU A 78 9.43 7.86 -0.75
CA LEU A 78 9.87 9.18 -0.31
C LEU A 78 11.15 9.01 0.49
N ARG A 79 12.26 9.56 0.02
CA ARG A 79 13.56 9.49 0.71
C ARG A 79 13.79 10.75 1.51
N THR A 80 13.92 10.61 2.83
CA THR A 80 14.15 11.75 3.74
C THR A 80 15.40 11.50 4.60
N PRO A 81 16.03 12.55 5.16
CA PRO A 81 17.12 12.39 6.12
C PRO A 81 16.74 11.60 7.38
N GLN A 82 15.43 11.50 7.69
CA GLN A 82 14.92 10.79 8.87
C GLN A 82 14.53 9.34 8.57
N GLY A 83 14.70 8.89 7.33
CA GLY A 83 14.30 7.56 6.87
C GLY A 83 13.37 7.62 5.65
N ASN A 84 13.17 6.47 5.00
CA ASN A 84 12.30 6.40 3.84
C ASN A 84 10.85 6.12 4.25
N VAL A 85 9.89 6.75 3.56
CA VAL A 85 8.46 6.48 3.70
C VAL A 85 7.95 5.87 2.40
N LEU A 86 7.25 4.74 2.51
CA LEU A 86 6.45 4.23 1.40
C LEU A 86 5.07 4.91 1.46
N TRP A 87 4.79 5.74 0.46
CA TRP A 87 3.49 6.36 0.26
C TRP A 87 2.66 5.52 -0.71
N ASP A 88 1.51 5.06 -0.24
CA ASP A 88 0.69 4.00 -0.84
C ASP A 88 1.41 2.65 -0.96
N CYS A 89 0.65 1.56 -1.15
CA CYS A 89 1.22 0.22 -1.27
C CYS A 89 0.68 -0.49 -2.54
N ILE A 90 1.52 -1.32 -3.16
CA ILE A 90 1.17 -2.16 -4.31
C ILE A 90 1.26 -3.63 -3.92
N ALA A 91 0.47 -4.47 -4.58
CA ALA A 91 0.39 -5.89 -4.23
C ALA A 91 1.72 -6.66 -4.41
N ASN A 92 2.47 -6.36 -5.47
CA ASN A 92 3.68 -7.10 -5.83
C ASN A 92 4.91 -6.61 -5.05
N LEU A 93 5.34 -7.38 -4.05
CA LEU A 93 6.64 -7.22 -3.37
C LEU A 93 7.62 -8.31 -3.81
N ASP A 94 8.18 -8.17 -5.01
CA ASP A 94 9.14 -9.15 -5.53
C ASP A 94 10.52 -9.06 -4.83
N PRO A 95 11.37 -10.12 -4.91
CA PRO A 95 12.68 -10.11 -4.26
C PRO A 95 13.63 -8.99 -4.73
N ALA A 96 13.52 -8.56 -5.99
CA ALA A 96 14.34 -7.48 -6.54
C ALA A 96 13.98 -6.12 -5.91
N THR A 97 12.68 -5.86 -5.72
CA THR A 97 12.14 -4.68 -5.05
C THR A 97 12.57 -4.65 -3.58
N GLN A 98 12.49 -5.79 -2.89
CA GLN A 98 12.99 -5.92 -1.52
C GLN A 98 14.48 -5.55 -1.44
N THR A 99 15.29 -6.12 -2.32
CA THR A 99 16.74 -5.85 -2.38
C THR A 99 17.04 -4.38 -2.63
N LEU A 100 16.34 -3.75 -3.58
CA LEU A 100 16.54 -2.33 -3.92
C LEU A 100 16.15 -1.40 -2.76
N ILE A 101 15.02 -1.64 -2.08
CA ILE A 101 14.59 -0.80 -0.96
C ILE A 101 15.56 -0.95 0.22
N THR A 102 15.98 -2.17 0.53
CA THR A 102 16.99 -2.42 1.56
C THR A 102 18.28 -1.67 1.26
N ALA A 103 18.77 -1.72 0.01
CA ALA A 103 19.96 -0.98 -0.42
C ALA A 103 19.77 0.55 -0.35
N LEU A 104 18.53 1.05 -0.46
CA LEU A 104 18.18 2.46 -0.32
C LEU A 104 17.96 2.90 1.14
N GLY A 105 18.15 2.00 2.12
CA GLY A 105 18.05 2.30 3.55
C GLY A 105 16.80 1.76 4.24
N GLY A 106 16.05 0.85 3.60
CA GLY A 106 14.83 0.25 4.18
C GLY A 106 13.64 1.22 4.21
N LEU A 107 12.65 0.91 5.04
CA LEU A 107 11.47 1.76 5.29
C LEU A 107 11.36 2.09 6.78
N SER A 108 11.12 3.36 7.09
CA SER A 108 10.82 3.80 8.46
C SER A 108 9.32 3.91 8.73
N ALA A 109 8.51 4.04 7.68
CA ALA A 109 7.06 4.01 7.76
C ALA A 109 6.43 3.65 6.41
N ILE A 110 5.24 3.05 6.48
CA ILE A 110 4.32 2.90 5.36
C ILE A 110 3.10 3.78 5.68
N ALA A 111 2.76 4.72 4.83
CA ALA A 111 1.56 5.55 4.97
C ALA A 111 0.71 5.39 3.72
N ILE A 112 -0.60 5.21 3.88
CA ILE A 112 -1.47 4.88 2.75
C ILE A 112 -2.61 5.88 2.65
N SER A 113 -2.86 6.34 1.43
CA SER A 113 -3.86 7.38 1.14
C SER A 113 -5.28 6.92 1.41
N HIS A 114 -5.63 5.69 0.99
CA HIS A 114 -6.98 5.13 1.11
C HIS A 114 -7.00 3.61 0.85
N PRO A 115 -8.11 2.91 1.16
CA PRO A 115 -8.24 1.45 1.11
C PRO A 115 -7.89 0.74 -0.19
N HIS A 116 -8.05 1.38 -1.35
CA HIS A 116 -7.65 0.77 -2.61
C HIS A 116 -6.15 0.49 -2.69
N TYR A 117 -5.34 1.10 -1.83
CA TYR A 117 -3.89 0.90 -1.77
C TYR A 117 -3.45 0.07 -0.56
N TYR A 118 -4.36 -0.54 0.21
CA TYR A 118 -3.97 -1.39 1.35
C TYR A 118 -3.26 -2.65 0.88
N SER A 119 -3.64 -3.19 -0.29
CA SER A 119 -2.93 -4.25 -1.02
C SER A 119 -2.30 -5.31 -0.12
N THR A 120 -0.96 -5.40 -0.10
CA THR A 120 -0.15 -6.33 0.71
C THR A 120 0.66 -5.58 1.77
N MET A 121 0.13 -4.47 2.30
CA MET A 121 0.84 -3.60 3.27
C MET A 121 1.45 -4.36 4.45
N GLN A 122 0.83 -5.46 4.88
CA GLN A 122 1.31 -6.35 5.94
C GLN A 122 2.61 -7.05 5.54
N ASP A 123 2.71 -7.52 4.30
CA ASP A 123 3.88 -8.21 3.76
C ASP A 123 5.04 -7.21 3.56
N TRP A 124 4.74 -5.99 3.12
CA TRP A 124 5.73 -4.90 3.07
C TRP A 124 6.21 -4.52 4.46
N ALA A 125 5.32 -4.35 5.42
CA ALA A 125 5.69 -4.04 6.81
C ALA A 125 6.56 -5.13 7.43
N ALA A 126 6.22 -6.40 7.22
CA ALA A 126 7.01 -7.52 7.73
C ALA A 126 8.41 -7.58 7.09
N ALA A 127 8.52 -7.33 5.78
CA ALA A 127 9.80 -7.39 5.07
C ALA A 127 10.78 -6.28 5.51
N PHE A 128 10.28 -5.14 5.97
CA PHE A 128 11.10 -3.97 6.31
C PHE A 128 11.04 -3.58 7.80
N ASP A 129 10.36 -4.37 8.64
CA ASP A 129 10.09 -4.05 10.05
C ASP A 129 9.52 -2.62 10.23
N ALA A 130 8.56 -2.25 9.37
CA ALA A 130 8.06 -0.89 9.26
C ALA A 130 6.61 -0.75 9.77
N PRO A 131 6.28 0.27 10.58
CA PRO A 131 4.90 0.55 10.98
C PRO A 131 4.05 1.03 9.79
N ILE A 132 2.77 0.63 9.77
CA ILE A 132 1.77 1.02 8.77
C ILE A 132 0.83 2.05 9.40
N TYR A 133 0.71 3.23 8.81
CA TYR A 133 -0.17 4.30 9.28
C TYR A 133 -1.40 4.40 8.39
N LEU A 134 -2.57 4.14 8.97
CA LEU A 134 -3.88 4.25 8.32
C LEU A 134 -4.79 5.13 9.18
N HIS A 135 -5.68 5.89 8.55
CA HIS A 135 -6.66 6.66 9.30
C HIS A 135 -7.74 5.74 9.89
N ALA A 136 -8.16 5.98 11.13
CA ALA A 136 -9.08 5.12 11.87
C ALA A 136 -10.46 4.98 11.22
N ASP A 137 -10.96 6.01 10.53
CA ASP A 137 -12.24 5.97 9.80
C ASP A 137 -12.31 4.88 8.72
N ASP A 138 -11.15 4.45 8.22
CA ASP A 138 -11.07 3.41 7.18
C ASP A 138 -10.77 2.02 7.76
N ARG A 139 -10.79 1.85 9.10
CA ARG A 139 -10.52 0.57 9.79
C ARG A 139 -11.31 -0.60 9.22
N GLN A 140 -12.57 -0.38 8.85
CA GLN A 140 -13.45 -1.42 8.31
C GLN A 140 -12.98 -2.03 6.98
N TRP A 141 -12.01 -1.40 6.32
CA TRP A 141 -11.42 -1.84 5.05
C TRP A 141 -10.12 -2.63 5.21
N ILE A 142 -9.69 -2.88 6.46
CA ILE A 142 -8.54 -3.73 6.77
C ILE A 142 -8.96 -5.19 6.66
N MET A 143 -8.58 -5.85 5.56
CA MET A 143 -8.99 -7.24 5.25
C MET A 143 -8.03 -8.29 5.83
N ARG A 144 -6.85 -7.86 6.30
CA ARG A 144 -5.84 -8.65 7.00
C ARG A 144 -5.31 -7.86 8.16
N ASP A 145 -5.35 -8.44 9.35
CA ASP A 145 -4.79 -7.80 10.54
C ASP A 145 -3.25 -7.84 10.50
N SER A 146 -2.60 -6.93 11.24
CA SER A 146 -1.15 -6.94 11.43
C SER A 146 -0.75 -6.11 12.66
N PRO A 147 0.19 -6.60 13.48
CA PRO A 147 0.71 -5.85 14.64
C PRO A 147 1.46 -4.58 14.25
N SER A 148 1.81 -4.41 12.97
CA SER A 148 2.47 -3.20 12.45
C SER A 148 1.48 -2.07 12.18
N ILE A 149 0.17 -2.33 12.17
CA ILE A 149 -0.84 -1.30 11.92
C ILE A 149 -0.92 -0.34 13.10
N ARG A 150 -0.88 0.95 12.78
CA ARG A 150 -1.03 2.10 13.67
C ARG A 150 -2.16 2.95 13.11
N LEU A 151 -3.29 2.91 13.80
CA LEU A 151 -4.43 3.74 13.45
C LEU A 151 -4.27 5.10 14.11
N TRP A 152 -4.49 6.14 13.32
CA TRP A 152 -4.46 7.52 13.78
C TRP A 152 -5.79 8.21 13.51
N GLU A 153 -6.07 9.24 14.30
CA GLU A 153 -7.33 9.98 14.30
C GLU A 153 -7.06 11.49 14.16
N GLY A 154 -8.11 12.24 13.80
CA GLY A 154 -8.05 13.68 13.59
C GLY A 154 -7.60 14.06 12.18
N ASP A 155 -7.42 15.36 11.95
CA ASP A 155 -7.20 15.88 10.60
C ASP A 155 -5.72 15.92 10.20
N VAL A 156 -4.80 15.87 11.16
CA VAL A 156 -3.36 16.05 10.94
C VAL A 156 -2.57 15.04 11.75
N HIS A 157 -1.66 14.32 11.09
CA HIS A 157 -0.70 13.43 11.74
C HIS A 157 0.72 13.69 11.26
N LYS A 158 1.61 14.06 12.19
CA LYS A 158 3.03 14.29 11.90
C LYS A 158 3.78 12.96 11.90
N LEU A 159 3.98 12.40 10.71
CA LEU A 159 4.61 11.09 10.52
C LEU A 159 6.13 11.13 10.76
N LEU A 160 6.80 12.12 10.17
CA LEU A 160 8.22 12.42 10.36
C LEU A 160 8.41 13.93 10.46
N PRO A 161 9.58 14.45 10.88
CA PRO A 161 9.83 15.90 10.91
C PRO A 161 9.52 16.63 9.60
N THR A 162 9.73 15.98 8.46
CA THR A 162 9.51 16.51 7.10
C THR A 162 8.26 15.94 6.42
N VAL A 163 7.53 15.01 7.04
CA VAL A 163 6.38 14.33 6.43
C VAL A 163 5.15 14.47 7.31
N THR A 164 4.09 15.07 6.77
CA THR A 164 2.80 15.25 7.44
C THR A 164 1.68 14.62 6.63
N LEU A 165 0.80 13.90 7.30
CA LEU A 165 -0.42 13.33 6.74
C LEU A 165 -1.60 14.24 7.10
N LEU A 166 -2.45 14.52 6.12
CA LEU A 166 -3.68 15.28 6.30
C LEU A 166 -4.87 14.42 5.90
N ARG A 167 -5.82 14.22 6.83
CA ARG A 167 -7.09 13.57 6.50
C ARG A 167 -8.04 14.62 5.97
N LEU A 168 -8.37 14.51 4.68
CA LEU A 168 -9.31 15.42 4.00
C LEU A 168 -10.65 14.72 3.66
N GLY A 169 -10.70 13.39 3.80
CA GLY A 169 -11.86 12.60 3.40
C GLY A 169 -12.07 12.59 1.88
N GLY A 170 -13.33 12.51 1.44
CA GLY A 170 -13.71 12.48 0.02
C GLY A 170 -13.95 11.05 -0.47
N HIS A 171 -13.04 10.52 -1.31
CA HIS A 171 -13.18 9.17 -1.89
C HIS A 171 -13.37 8.11 -0.81
N PHE A 172 -12.66 8.21 0.30
CA PHE A 172 -12.92 7.47 1.53
C PHE A 172 -13.02 8.43 2.71
N ALA A 173 -13.75 8.06 3.76
CA ALA A 173 -13.91 8.91 4.94
C ALA A 173 -12.54 9.22 5.55
N GLY A 174 -11.65 8.22 5.64
CA GLY A 174 -10.28 8.38 6.10
C GLY A 174 -9.27 8.85 5.04
N GLY A 175 -9.71 9.33 3.87
CA GLY A 175 -8.83 9.71 2.77
C GLY A 175 -7.73 10.71 3.18
N VAL A 176 -6.48 10.36 2.88
CA VAL A 176 -5.27 11.06 3.32
C VAL A 176 -4.48 11.66 2.15
N LEU A 177 -3.97 12.88 2.33
CA LEU A 177 -2.86 13.43 1.55
C LEU A 177 -1.56 13.42 2.35
N CYS A 178 -0.44 13.20 1.67
CA CYS A 178 0.90 13.30 2.23
C CYS A 178 1.60 14.58 1.75
N ILE A 179 2.09 15.38 2.70
CA ILE A 179 2.92 16.55 2.46
C ILE A 179 4.36 16.20 2.81
N LEU A 180 5.26 16.32 1.83
CA LEU A 180 6.71 16.25 2.02
C LEU A 180 7.29 17.67 1.98
N MET A 181 7.82 18.13 3.12
CA MET A 181 8.51 19.40 3.22
C MET A 181 9.97 19.22 2.80
N MET A 182 10.29 19.64 1.58
CA MET A 182 11.67 19.69 1.10
C MET A 182 12.34 20.91 1.73
N GLY A 183 13.39 20.69 2.53
CA GLY A 183 14.26 21.79 2.96
C GLY A 183 14.81 22.51 1.72
N ARG A 184 14.84 23.85 1.73
CA ARG A 184 15.56 24.60 0.70
C ARG A 184 17.04 24.21 0.82
N GLY A 185 17.52 23.42 -0.13
CA GLY A 185 18.95 23.21 -0.34
C GLY A 185 19.63 24.50 -0.79
#